data_AF-A0A3B9XN94-F1
#
_entry.id   AF-A0A3B9XN94-F1
#
_cell.length_a   1.000
_cell.length_b   1.000
_cell.length_c   1.000
_cell.angle_alpha   90.00
_cell.angle_beta   90.00
_cell.angle_gamma   90.00
#
_symmetry.space_group_name_H-M   'P 1'
#
loop_
_entity.id
_entity.type
_entity.pdbx_description
1 polymer ?
#
loop_
_entity_poly.entity_id
_entity_poly.type
_entity_poly.pdbx_seq_one_letter_code
_entity_poly.pdbx_strand_id
1 'polypeptide(L)'
;QELDCAARDVAVIDLHTGLGPYGHGELICDHPLASPGLATAQHWYGDAVTIPAGGDSCSVPKTGLVDYAFHQVMGPRSCYVTLEFGTYPIAELLRCLREDHRVRKPGQQAASNESERVRLQLLKQFYPAQPQWQTLVLLRGRQVIQLACQGLMNG
;
A
#
# COMPACT_ATOMS: atom_id res chain seq x y z
N GLN A 1 -11.85 -23.64 0.32
CA GLN A 1 -12.85 -22.82 1.04
C GLN A 1 -12.70 -21.43 0.47
N GLU A 2 -13.68 -20.99 -0.30
CA GLU A 2 -13.76 -19.61 -0.75
C GLU A 2 -13.94 -18.73 0.50
N LEU A 3 -13.27 -17.57 0.56
CA LEU A 3 -13.42 -16.65 1.68
C LEU A 3 -14.85 -16.09 1.62
N ASP A 4 -15.71 -16.48 2.55
CA ASP A 4 -17.08 -15.98 2.69
C ASP A 4 -17.08 -14.55 3.26
N CYS A 5 -16.55 -13.62 2.47
CA CYS A 5 -16.38 -12.22 2.85
C CYS A 5 -17.70 -11.50 3.07
N ALA A 6 -18.79 -11.95 2.43
CA ALA A 6 -20.09 -11.30 2.54
C ALA A 6 -20.79 -11.61 3.88
N ALA A 7 -20.50 -12.77 4.48
CA ALA A 7 -21.09 -13.17 5.76
C ALA A 7 -20.24 -12.78 6.99
N ARG A 8 -19.17 -12.00 6.81
CA ARG A 8 -18.23 -11.64 7.88
C ARG A 8 -17.84 -10.18 7.78
N ASP A 9 -17.48 -9.62 8.94
CA ASP A 9 -16.75 -8.36 8.98
C ASP A 9 -15.28 -8.65 8.63
N VAL A 10 -14.74 -7.95 7.63
CA VAL A 10 -13.41 -8.20 7.06
C VAL A 10 -12.58 -6.92 7.08
N ALA A 11 -11.39 -6.99 7.66
CA ALA A 11 -10.36 -5.98 7.54
C ALA A 11 -9.27 -6.48 6.59
N VAL A 12 -9.01 -5.74 5.51
CA VAL A 12 -7.84 -5.98 4.65
C VAL A 12 -6.88 -4.81 4.77
N ILE A 13 -5.63 -5.13 5.12
CA ILE A 13 -4.51 -4.20 5.15
C ILE A 13 -3.49 -4.70 4.13
N ASP A 14 -3.35 -3.99 3.01
CA ASP A 14 -2.38 -4.31 1.98
C ASP A 14 -1.09 -3.55 2.18
N LEU A 15 0.04 -4.25 2.29
CA LEU A 15 1.32 -3.66 2.70
C LEU A 15 2.11 -3.24 1.47
N HIS A 16 2.41 -1.94 1.39
CA HIS A 16 3.15 -1.34 0.28
C HIS A 16 4.39 -0.61 0.77
N THR A 17 5.34 -0.40 -0.13
CA THR A 17 6.50 0.45 0.12
C THR A 17 6.82 1.28 -1.12
N GLY A 18 7.41 2.45 -0.92
CA GLY A 18 7.88 3.30 -2.01
C GLY A 18 7.50 4.77 -1.87
N LEU A 19 6.24 5.07 -1.51
CA LEU A 19 5.71 6.44 -1.54
C LEU A 19 5.58 7.06 -0.16
N GLY A 20 5.70 8.39 -0.11
CA GLY A 20 5.57 9.17 1.12
C GLY A 20 6.85 9.29 1.95
N PRO A 21 6.76 9.88 3.16
CA PRO A 21 7.93 10.13 4.01
C PRO A 21 8.56 8.84 4.55
N TYR A 22 9.89 8.86 4.74
CA TYR A 22 10.69 7.70 5.14
C TYR A 22 10.13 6.99 6.38
N GLY A 23 9.63 5.76 6.21
CA GLY A 23 9.10 4.91 7.28
C GLY A 23 7.75 5.34 7.86
N HIS A 24 7.05 6.32 7.30
CA HIS A 24 5.83 6.90 7.88
C HIS A 24 4.66 5.89 7.98
N GLY A 25 4.38 5.15 6.90
CA GLY A 25 3.23 4.24 6.85
C GLY A 25 1.91 5.00 6.75
N GLU A 26 1.68 5.61 5.59
CA GLU A 26 0.41 6.26 5.25
C GLU A 26 -0.69 5.23 5.09
N LEU A 27 -1.87 5.51 5.66
CA LEU A 27 -3.03 4.65 5.52
C LEU A 27 -3.94 5.23 4.44
N ILE A 28 -4.05 4.53 3.32
CA ILE A 28 -4.73 5.00 2.12
C ILE A 28 -6.01 4.19 1.93
N CYS A 29 -7.13 4.88 1.75
CA CYS A 29 -8.42 4.26 1.43
C CYS A 29 -8.85 4.66 0.01
N ASP A 30 -8.79 3.70 -0.91
CA ASP A 30 -9.22 3.84 -2.31
C ASP A 30 -10.69 3.42 -2.53
N HIS A 31 -11.46 3.21 -1.44
CA HIS A 31 -12.90 2.97 -1.50
C HIS A 31 -13.62 4.16 -2.18
N PRO A 32 -14.70 3.91 -2.96
CA PRO A 32 -15.50 4.99 -3.52
C PRO A 32 -16.02 5.95 -2.45
N LEU A 33 -16.12 7.23 -2.80
CA LEU A 33 -16.70 8.25 -1.92
C LEU A 33 -18.13 7.86 -1.51
N ALA A 34 -18.47 8.14 -0.25
CA ALA A 34 -19.75 7.78 0.39
C ALA A 34 -20.07 6.27 0.41
N SER A 35 -19.09 5.39 0.19
CA SER A 35 -19.29 3.94 0.32
C SER A 35 -19.28 3.48 1.79
N PRO A 36 -19.93 2.35 2.12
CA PRO A 36 -19.85 1.75 3.46
C PRO A 36 -18.43 1.41 3.89
N GLY A 37 -17.57 1.01 2.94
CA GLY A 37 -16.19 0.66 3.23
C GLY A 37 -15.33 1.88 3.58
N LEU A 38 -15.57 3.03 2.93
CA LEU A 38 -14.95 4.30 3.35
C LEU A 38 -15.42 4.70 4.76
N ALA A 39 -16.72 4.62 5.03
CA ALA A 39 -17.26 4.92 6.36
C ALA A 39 -16.67 3.99 7.44
N THR A 40 -16.49 2.71 7.11
CA THR A 40 -15.85 1.73 7.99
C THR A 40 -14.38 2.08 8.24
N ALA A 41 -13.62 2.42 7.20
CA ALA A 41 -12.22 2.82 7.34
C ALA A 41 -12.08 4.06 8.22
N GLN A 42 -12.91 5.10 8.01
CA GLN A 42 -12.93 6.29 8.84
C GLN A 42 -13.31 5.98 10.29
N HIS A 43 -14.23 5.05 10.52
CA HIS A 43 -14.60 4.62 11.86
C HIS A 43 -13.46 3.89 12.58
N TRP A 44 -12.75 2.98 11.90
CA TRP A 44 -11.71 2.15 12.52
C TRP A 44 -10.39 2.88 12.73
N TYR A 45 -10.01 3.76 11.80
CA TYR A 45 -8.69 4.36 11.78
C TYR A 45 -8.71 5.88 12.01
N GLY A 46 -9.89 6.51 12.04
CA GLY A 46 -10.07 7.94 12.30
C GLY A 46 -9.34 8.82 11.28
N ASP A 47 -8.80 9.93 11.77
CA ASP A 47 -8.07 10.94 10.97
C ASP A 47 -6.75 10.42 10.36
N ALA A 48 -6.37 9.18 10.63
CA ALA A 48 -5.19 8.57 10.01
C ALA A 48 -5.43 8.10 8.57
N VAL A 49 -6.70 8.00 8.14
CA VAL A 49 -7.07 7.61 6.76
C VAL A 49 -6.92 8.81 5.83
N THR A 50 -6.19 8.59 4.74
CA THR A 50 -6.12 9.49 3.59
C THR A 50 -6.92 8.92 2.42
N ILE A 51 -7.43 9.80 1.56
CA ILE A 51 -8.31 9.47 0.45
C ILE A 51 -7.73 10.11 -0.82
N PRO A 52 -7.10 9.35 -1.74
CA PRO A 52 -6.52 9.90 -2.96
C PRO A 52 -7.50 10.75 -3.79
N ALA A 53 -8.78 10.34 -3.84
CA ALA A 53 -9.84 11.10 -4.51
C ALA A 53 -10.15 12.47 -3.83
N GLY A 54 -9.84 12.62 -2.54
CA GLY A 54 -9.93 13.86 -1.77
C GLY A 54 -8.68 14.74 -1.85
N GLY A 55 -7.57 14.22 -2.38
CA GLY A 55 -6.32 14.97 -2.61
C GLY A 55 -5.41 15.12 -1.39
N ASP A 56 -5.67 14.41 -0.30
CA ASP A 56 -4.91 14.44 0.95
C ASP A 56 -3.91 13.27 1.11
N SER A 57 -3.74 12.45 0.07
CA SER A 57 -2.83 11.30 0.05
C SER A 57 -1.53 11.59 -0.71
N CYS A 58 -0.43 10.91 -0.36
CA CYS A 58 0.78 10.88 -1.20
C CYS A 58 0.54 10.16 -2.54
N SER A 59 -0.51 9.33 -2.62
CA SER A 59 -0.91 8.63 -3.83
C SER A 59 -1.93 9.43 -4.61
N VAL A 60 -1.87 9.32 -5.94
CA VAL A 60 -2.88 9.86 -6.84
C VAL A 60 -4.07 8.89 -6.95
N PRO A 61 -5.24 9.35 -7.43
CA PRO A 61 -6.32 8.45 -7.85
C PRO A 61 -5.83 7.47 -8.93
N LYS A 62 -6.13 6.18 -8.75
CA LYS A 62 -5.67 5.07 -9.61
C LYS A 62 -6.85 4.24 -10.10
N THR A 63 -6.63 3.48 -11.16
CA THR A 63 -7.59 2.52 -11.72
C THR A 63 -6.99 1.12 -11.83
N GLY A 64 -7.82 0.09 -11.78
CA GLY A 64 -7.38 -1.31 -11.92
C GLY A 64 -6.74 -1.87 -10.64
N LEU A 65 -7.21 -1.39 -9.49
CA LEU A 65 -6.71 -1.77 -8.18
C LEU A 65 -7.31 -3.12 -7.73
N VAL A 66 -6.56 -3.84 -6.90
CA VAL A 66 -6.98 -5.15 -6.38
C VAL A 66 -8.14 -5.04 -5.38
N ASP A 67 -8.27 -3.89 -4.72
CA ASP A 67 -9.36 -3.57 -3.79
C ASP A 67 -10.74 -3.66 -4.47
N TYR A 68 -10.85 -3.48 -5.78
CA TYR A 68 -12.09 -3.61 -6.54
C TYR A 68 -12.71 -5.00 -6.41
N ALA A 69 -11.89 -6.05 -6.35
CA ALA A 69 -12.38 -7.41 -6.13
C ALA A 69 -12.97 -7.55 -4.73
N PHE A 70 -12.39 -6.87 -3.73
CA PHE A 70 -12.90 -6.87 -2.36
C PHE A 70 -14.17 -6.03 -2.22
N HIS A 71 -14.24 -4.86 -2.87
CA HIS A 71 -15.43 -3.99 -2.84
C HIS A 71 -16.69 -4.73 -3.31
N GLN A 72 -16.55 -5.70 -4.22
CA GLN A 72 -17.67 -6.50 -4.74
C GLN A 72 -18.19 -7.56 -3.76
N VAL A 73 -17.36 -8.02 -2.82
CA VAL A 73 -17.67 -9.20 -1.97
C VAL A 73 -17.70 -8.89 -0.48
N MET A 74 -17.20 -7.74 -0.05
CA MET A 74 -17.17 -7.33 1.35
C MET A 74 -18.55 -6.90 1.85
N GLY A 75 -18.86 -7.25 3.10
CA GLY A 75 -20.02 -6.72 3.81
C GLY A 75 -19.90 -5.21 4.12
N PRO A 76 -20.98 -4.56 4.56
CA PRO A 76 -21.02 -3.11 4.77
C PRO A 76 -20.15 -2.61 5.95
N ARG A 77 -19.69 -3.52 6.81
CA ARG A 77 -18.84 -3.26 7.99
C ARG A 77 -17.43 -3.82 7.78
N SER A 78 -16.93 -3.64 6.56
CA SER A 78 -15.63 -4.15 6.12
C SER A 78 -14.93 -3.06 5.34
N CYS A 79 -13.60 -3.05 5.38
CA CYS A 79 -12.83 -2.13 4.57
C CYS A 79 -11.53 -2.75 4.07
N TYR A 80 -11.05 -2.16 2.98
CA TYR A 80 -9.76 -2.43 2.39
C TYR A 80 -8.95 -1.13 2.48
N VAL A 81 -7.75 -1.22 3.03
CA VAL A 81 -6.82 -0.08 3.11
C VAL A 81 -5.43 -0.53 2.67
N THR A 82 -4.71 0.38 2.03
CA THR A 82 -3.27 0.23 1.76
C THR A 82 -2.49 0.89 2.88
N LEU A 83 -1.46 0.22 3.39
CA LEU A 83 -0.48 0.78 4.31
C LEU A 83 0.84 0.97 3.55
N GLU A 84 1.11 2.22 3.15
CA GLU A 84 2.20 2.61 2.26
C GLU A 84 3.38 3.17 3.05
N PHE A 85 4.50 2.44 3.05
CA PHE A 85 5.72 2.86 3.75
C PHE A 85 6.70 3.58 2.83
N GLY A 86 6.87 4.88 3.07
CA GLY A 86 7.84 5.68 2.33
C GLY A 86 9.27 5.22 2.46
N THR A 87 10.00 5.35 1.36
CA THR A 87 11.42 4.98 1.24
C THR A 87 12.21 6.18 0.75
N TYR A 88 12.48 6.29 -0.55
CA TYR A 88 13.29 7.35 -1.16
C TYR A 88 12.41 8.24 -2.05
N PRO A 89 12.89 9.43 -2.46
CA PRO A 89 12.11 10.34 -3.29
C PRO A 89 11.58 9.67 -4.57
N ILE A 90 10.31 9.93 -4.91
CA ILE A 90 9.64 9.31 -6.07
C ILE A 90 10.40 9.49 -7.40
N ALA A 91 11.12 10.61 -7.56
CA ALA A 91 11.95 10.85 -8.74
C ALA A 91 13.06 9.79 -8.91
N GLU A 92 13.64 9.30 -7.81
CA GLU A 92 14.62 8.21 -7.86
C GLU A 92 13.98 6.87 -8.21
N LEU A 93 12.80 6.57 -7.64
CA LEU A 93 12.04 5.37 -7.97
C LEU A 93 11.69 5.34 -9.47
N LEU A 94 11.14 6.43 -10.01
CA LEU A 94 10.82 6.54 -11.44
C LEU A 94 12.05 6.37 -12.32
N ARG A 95 13.19 6.94 -11.94
CA ARG A 95 14.46 6.75 -12.65
C ARG A 95 14.88 5.27 -12.64
N CYS A 96 14.83 4.60 -11.49
CA CYS A 96 15.16 3.18 -11.36
C CYS A 96 14.22 2.29 -12.19
N LEU A 97 12.92 2.58 -12.20
CA LEU A 97 11.93 1.87 -13.02
C LEU A 97 12.20 2.00 -14.52
N ARG A 98 12.59 3.20 -14.99
CA ARG A 98 12.95 3.42 -16.40
C ARG A 98 14.20 2.63 -16.81
N GLU A 99 15.22 2.60 -15.95
CA GLU A 99 16.42 1.79 -16.19
C GLU A 99 16.10 0.30 -16.22
N ASP A 100 15.29 -0.18 -15.28
CA ASP A 100 14.86 -1.59 -15.23
C ASP A 100 14.07 -1.98 -16.49
N HIS A 101 13.15 -1.13 -16.93
CA HIS A 101 12.40 -1.33 -18.16
C HIS A 101 13.31 -1.41 -19.40
N ARG A 102 14.30 -0.52 -19.50
CA ARG A 102 15.27 -0.54 -20.60
C ARG A 102 16.05 -1.85 -20.62
N VAL A 103 16.58 -2.26 -19.47
CA VAL A 103 17.42 -3.46 -19.35
C VAL A 103 16.64 -4.75 -19.64
N ARG A 104 15.35 -4.79 -19.29
CA ARG A 104 14.48 -5.95 -19.56
C ARG A 104 13.81 -5.92 -20.93
N LYS A 105 14.11 -4.91 -21.77
CA LYS A 105 13.48 -4.78 -23.09
C LYS A 105 13.81 -5.99 -23.97
N PRO A 106 12.80 -6.70 -24.52
CA PRO A 106 13.04 -7.83 -25.42
C PRO A 106 13.94 -7.44 -26.59
N GLY A 107 14.91 -8.30 -26.92
CA GLY A 107 15.89 -8.06 -27.99
C GLY A 107 17.10 -7.20 -27.59
N GLN A 108 17.16 -6.68 -26.36
CA GLN A 108 18.38 -6.12 -25.80
C GLN A 108 19.03 -7.13 -24.85
N GLN A 109 20.28 -7.51 -25.11
CA GLN A 109 21.10 -8.25 -24.16
C GLN A 109 21.94 -7.25 -23.36
N ALA A 110 21.40 -6.80 -22.23
CA ALA A 110 22.23 -6.15 -21.23
C ALA A 110 23.25 -7.16 -20.70
N ALA A 111 24.46 -6.69 -20.38
CA ALA A 111 25.43 -7.52 -19.71
C ALA A 111 24.87 -7.96 -18.34
N SER A 112 25.12 -9.21 -17.93
CA SER A 112 24.52 -9.79 -16.70
C SER A 112 24.75 -8.93 -15.45
N ASN A 113 25.92 -8.30 -15.35
CA ASN A 113 26.30 -7.38 -14.28
C ASN A 113 25.46 -6.08 -14.26
N GLU A 114 25.06 -5.57 -15.42
CA GLU A 114 24.20 -4.39 -15.53
C GLU A 114 22.79 -4.70 -15.04
N SER A 115 22.24 -5.85 -15.46
CA SER A 115 20.92 -6.33 -15.02
C SER A 115 20.83 -6.53 -13.51
N GLU A 116 21.86 -7.14 -12.92
CA GLU A 116 21.91 -7.32 -11.48
C GLU A 116 22.02 -5.98 -10.74
N ARG A 117 22.87 -5.06 -11.22
CA ARG A 117 23.02 -3.73 -10.63
C ARG A 117 21.69 -2.97 -10.62
N VAL A 118 20.97 -2.96 -11.74
CA VAL A 118 19.67 -2.28 -11.85
C VAL A 118 18.61 -2.93 -10.97
N ARG A 119 18.57 -4.26 -10.92
CA ARG A 119 17.70 -5.01 -10.00
C ARG A 119 17.95 -4.64 -8.54
N LEU A 120 19.21 -4.57 -8.10
CA LEU A 120 19.58 -4.19 -6.74
C LEU A 120 19.25 -2.72 -6.43
N GLN A 121 19.42 -1.82 -7.40
CA GLN A 121 19.02 -0.42 -7.26
C GLN A 121 17.50 -0.30 -7.10
N LEU A 122 16.71 -1.04 -7.88
CA LEU A 122 15.26 -1.06 -7.77
C LEU A 122 14.80 -1.67 -6.44
N LEU A 123 15.41 -2.79 -6.02
CA LEU A 123 15.11 -3.41 -4.73
C LEU A 123 15.31 -2.42 -3.56
N LYS A 124 16.39 -1.64 -3.59
CA LYS A 124 16.65 -0.62 -2.57
C LYS A 124 15.54 0.43 -2.49
N GLN A 125 14.92 0.79 -3.63
CA GLN A 125 13.81 1.75 -3.65
C GLN A 125 12.56 1.23 -2.93
N PHE A 126 12.36 -0.10 -2.86
CA PHE A 126 11.24 -0.70 -2.13
C PHE A 126 11.63 -1.22 -0.75
N TYR A 127 12.92 -1.41 -0.50
CA TYR A 127 13.43 -1.93 0.77
C TYR A 127 14.78 -1.29 1.11
N PRO A 128 14.79 -0.21 1.90
CA PRO A 128 16.02 0.47 2.30
C PRO A 128 17.01 -0.41 3.09
N ALA A 129 16.54 -1.50 3.70
CA ALA A 129 17.31 -2.41 4.54
C ALA A 129 18.05 -1.74 5.72
N GLN A 130 17.56 -0.58 6.18
CA GLN A 130 18.13 0.11 7.32
C GLN A 130 17.35 -0.27 8.60
N PRO A 131 18.03 -0.61 9.72
CA PRO A 131 17.36 -1.01 10.95
C PRO A 131 16.32 -0.01 11.45
N GLN A 132 16.64 1.28 11.38
CA GLN A 132 15.73 2.37 11.76
C GLN A 132 14.41 2.36 10.95
N TRP A 133 14.48 2.10 9.64
CA TRP A 133 13.29 2.01 8.80
C TRP A 133 12.45 0.77 9.14
N GLN A 134 13.10 -0.37 9.34
CA GLN A 134 12.43 -1.61 9.73
C GLN A 134 11.70 -1.45 11.07
N THR A 135 12.30 -0.75 12.04
CA THR A 135 11.65 -0.43 13.32
C THR A 135 10.40 0.42 13.13
N LEU A 136 10.46 1.47 12.29
CA LEU A 136 9.30 2.31 12.00
C LEU A 136 8.17 1.51 11.33
N VAL A 137 8.50 0.67 10.35
CA VAL A 137 7.55 -0.23 9.67
C VAL A 137 6.86 -1.16 10.67
N LEU A 138 7.63 -1.80 11.55
CA LEU A 138 7.08 -2.73 12.55
C LEU A 138 6.18 -2.01 13.56
N LEU A 139 6.58 -0.82 14.03
CA LEU A 139 5.79 -0.04 14.99
C LEU A 139 4.45 0.37 14.38
N ARG A 140 4.49 1.00 13.21
CA ARG A 140 3.29 1.50 12.54
C ARG A 140 2.41 0.36 12.03
N GLY A 141 2.98 -0.71 11.50
CA GLY A 141 2.23 -1.90 11.11
C GLY A 141 1.45 -2.51 12.29
N ARG A 142 2.10 -2.64 13.46
CA ARG A 142 1.40 -3.12 14.67
C ARG A 142 0.28 -2.18 15.10
N GLN A 143 0.50 -0.86 15.06
CA GLN A 143 -0.54 0.12 15.37
C GLN A 143 -1.77 -0.05 14.47
N VAL A 144 -1.59 -0.14 13.15
CA VAL A 144 -2.70 -0.27 12.19
C VAL A 144 -3.45 -1.59 12.39
N ILE A 145 -2.73 -2.70 12.59
CA ILE A 145 -3.35 -4.00 12.88
C ILE A 145 -4.18 -3.94 14.18
N GLN A 146 -3.67 -3.27 15.23
CA GLN A 146 -4.41 -3.12 16.48
C GLN A 146 -5.70 -2.32 16.31
N LEU A 147 -5.67 -1.22 15.53
CA LEU A 147 -6.86 -0.44 15.21
C LEU A 147 -7.89 -1.26 14.43
N ALA A 148 -7.44 -2.04 13.43
CA ALA A 148 -8.32 -2.95 12.69
C ALA A 148 -8.97 -4.00 13.60
N CYS A 149 -8.20 -4.64 14.48
CA CYS A 149 -8.73 -5.60 15.45
C CYS A 149 -9.75 -4.96 16.39
N GLN A 150 -9.49 -3.74 16.89
CA GLN A 150 -10.45 -3.01 17.73
C GLN A 150 -11.73 -2.71 16.95
N GLY A 151 -11.62 -2.27 15.70
CA GLY A 151 -12.76 -2.03 14.82
C GLY A 151 -13.61 -3.28 14.59
N LEU A 152 -12.98 -4.44 14.38
CA LEU A 152 -13.66 -5.73 14.22
C LEU A 152 -14.35 -6.23 15.50
N MET A 153 -13.82 -5.91 16.69
CA MET A 153 -14.39 -6.34 17.97
C MET A 153 -15.51 -5.42 18.48
N ASN A 154 -15.43 -4.12 18.17
CA ASN A 154 -16.28 -3.09 18.77
C ASN A 154 -17.28 -2.46 17.80
N GLY A 155 -17.26 -2.83 16.53
CA GLY A 155 -18.26 -2.39 15.56
C GLY A 155 -19.62 -2.96 15.89
#